data_AF-L1JMB0-F1
#
_entry.id   AF-L1JMB0-F1
#
_cell.length_a   1.000
_cell.length_b   1.000
_cell.length_c   1.000
_cell.angle_alpha   90.00
_cell.angle_beta   90.00
_cell.angle_gamma   90.00
#
_symmetry.space_group_name_H-M   'P 1'
#
loop_
_entity.id
_entity.type
_entity.pdbx_description
1 polymer ?
#
loop_
_entity_poly.entity_id
_entity_poly.type
_entity_poly.pdbx_seq_one_letter_code
_entity_poly.pdbx_strand_id
1 'polypeptide(L)'
;MSTRLRWNALLLILLFSSWAQVGIGQLEDNREVQTLFETASSCSTESPETTVGRLFQLSELAARRGDIDSSLRLLVLIGRLFGPSMELHVHLGDLYCKQRKYDKALNEFRQALVKVLRACPSEAGGCRRNTAWSNQTVAIGSRAGLCLMEGRRFRLAAALFDLAHQQEPEAEGILWYLAMAQEFSSSWREAAASYRKWLLLQQEEELEGYQVRRPKGKKVIAFLCVSKTPNEHGGTWSSRSLERGGIGGSEEAVVLISRELVERGYHVEVYGYPAREDVGPDKHGVVWLPVSSYFTNDLPPPHVLVSWRCYAMAAEGGATTLKYLWLHDRVMPSHLPPSLVDQLDGILVLSSHHKSQLPAHAQVKAIPTSNGLVPSFWEDGPNSHNEFIFASHPERGLELLLEAWPEDYGQSGAPPEVARRRLHTPHLMPHDLTQELKRMRRMRRRVEDMLASLPGIRRHGMVNQTVLATAYARAGFWLYPTSMAETSCISAMKAMANGEILTWARRATAGSRRFVRHYARNRSELNKWTRSVVEASMADRKGLLQEQRRRMKGWARHIYSWTSIAAQLTSFFPCPAETVGRALHCR
;
A
#
# COMPACT_ATOMS: atom_id res chain seq x y z
N MET A 1 -52.26 14.02 -37.77
CA MET A 1 -50.82 13.77 -37.50
C MET A 1 -50.11 13.64 -38.83
N SER A 2 -49.34 14.67 -39.20
CA SER A 2 -48.97 14.90 -40.60
C SER A 2 -47.72 14.14 -41.03
N THR A 3 -47.73 13.78 -42.30
CA THR A 3 -46.68 13.24 -43.17
C THR A 3 -45.29 13.91 -43.07
N ARG A 4 -45.12 14.98 -42.27
CA ARG A 4 -43.82 15.63 -42.02
C ARG A 4 -42.89 14.84 -41.09
N LEU A 5 -43.40 14.00 -40.18
CA LEU A 5 -42.52 13.18 -39.30
C LEU A 5 -41.88 11.98 -40.01
N ARG A 6 -42.54 11.42 -41.05
CA ARG A 6 -41.99 10.29 -41.83
C ARG A 6 -40.97 10.73 -42.88
N TRP A 7 -41.11 11.95 -43.42
CA TRP A 7 -40.14 12.51 -44.37
C TRP A 7 -38.85 13.01 -43.70
N ASN A 8 -38.90 13.51 -42.46
CA ASN A 8 -37.68 13.93 -41.74
C ASN A 8 -36.80 12.74 -41.30
N ALA A 9 -37.39 11.58 -41.04
CA ALA A 9 -36.63 10.36 -40.76
C ALA A 9 -35.98 9.76 -42.03
N LEU A 10 -36.66 9.83 -43.19
CA LEU A 10 -36.08 9.38 -44.47
C LEU A 10 -35.05 10.38 -45.05
N LEU A 11 -35.21 11.68 -44.83
CA LEU A 11 -34.21 12.69 -45.26
C LEU A 11 -32.91 12.58 -44.45
N LEU A 12 -32.98 12.23 -43.15
CA LEU A 12 -31.80 12.02 -42.33
C LEU A 12 -31.08 10.69 -42.67
N ILE A 13 -31.81 9.67 -43.13
CA ILE A 13 -31.22 8.40 -43.61
C ILE A 13 -30.58 8.58 -45.01
N LEU A 14 -31.16 9.42 -45.87
CA LEU A 14 -30.62 9.69 -47.21
C LEU A 14 -29.54 10.79 -47.26
N LEU A 15 -29.39 11.61 -46.22
CA LEU A 15 -28.27 12.56 -46.09
C LEU A 15 -26.98 11.92 -45.55
N PHE A 16 -26.99 10.61 -45.26
CA PHE A 16 -25.80 9.85 -44.85
C PHE A 16 -25.10 9.09 -45.99
N SER A 17 -25.58 9.18 -47.23
CA SER A 17 -25.00 8.46 -48.38
C SER A 17 -24.14 9.31 -49.33
N SER A 18 -23.76 10.54 -48.97
CA SER A 18 -22.59 11.16 -49.60
C SER A 18 -21.90 12.09 -48.62
N TRP A 19 -20.65 11.76 -48.33
CA TRP A 19 -19.47 12.60 -48.04
C TRP A 19 -18.48 11.74 -47.26
N ALA A 20 -17.90 10.79 -48.01
CA ALA A 20 -16.51 10.45 -47.83
C ALA A 20 -15.68 11.68 -48.22
N GLN A 21 -15.08 12.34 -47.22
CA GLN A 21 -13.76 12.98 -47.25
C GLN A 21 -13.62 14.02 -46.12
N VAL A 22 -13.41 13.55 -44.90
CA VAL A 22 -12.26 14.00 -44.09
C VAL A 22 -11.76 12.77 -43.31
N GLY A 23 -10.62 12.26 -43.79
CA GLY A 23 -9.82 11.12 -43.32
C GLY A 23 -10.18 10.44 -41.99
N ILE A 24 -10.85 9.29 -42.09
CA ILE A 24 -10.74 8.17 -41.15
C ILE A 24 -10.84 6.86 -41.96
N GLY A 25 -9.87 6.61 -42.83
CA GLY A 25 -9.70 5.28 -43.43
C GLY A 25 -8.93 4.39 -42.47
N GLN A 26 -9.60 3.83 -41.46
CA GLN A 26 -9.12 2.64 -40.71
C GLN A 26 -10.11 2.06 -39.67
N LEU A 27 -11.44 2.18 -39.86
CA LEU A 27 -12.41 1.69 -38.86
C LEU A 27 -13.59 0.86 -39.39
N GLU A 28 -13.54 0.42 -40.65
CA GLU A 28 -14.59 -0.42 -41.23
C GLU A 28 -14.40 -1.92 -40.97
N ASP A 29 -13.26 -2.37 -40.42
CA ASP A 29 -12.99 -3.80 -40.17
C ASP A 29 -13.31 -4.27 -38.75
N ASN A 30 -13.90 -3.43 -37.89
CA ASN A 30 -14.19 -3.84 -36.52
C ASN A 30 -15.59 -4.43 -36.38
N ARG A 31 -15.69 -5.75 -36.61
CA ARG A 31 -16.90 -6.58 -36.46
C ARG A 31 -17.65 -6.31 -35.14
N GLU A 32 -16.95 -5.94 -34.06
CA GLU A 32 -17.58 -5.59 -32.77
C GLU A 32 -18.45 -4.32 -32.84
N VAL A 33 -18.10 -3.32 -33.66
CA VAL A 33 -18.85 -2.05 -33.77
C VAL A 33 -20.16 -2.24 -34.54
N GLN A 34 -20.17 -3.10 -35.57
CA GLN A 34 -21.39 -3.51 -36.27
C GLN A 34 -22.33 -4.27 -35.33
N THR A 35 -21.81 -5.23 -34.57
CA THR A 35 -22.62 -5.97 -33.59
C THR A 35 -23.20 -5.06 -32.51
N LEU A 36 -22.46 -4.04 -32.07
CA LEU A 36 -22.95 -3.04 -31.11
C LEU A 36 -24.06 -2.16 -31.68
N PHE A 37 -23.98 -1.81 -32.96
CA PHE A 37 -25.01 -1.05 -33.66
C PHE A 37 -26.28 -1.89 -33.87
N GLU A 38 -26.13 -3.15 -34.25
CA GLU A 38 -27.24 -4.12 -34.38
C GLU A 38 -27.91 -4.40 -33.04
N THR A 39 -27.13 -4.53 -31.96
CA THR A 39 -27.65 -4.73 -30.61
C THR A 39 -28.43 -3.51 -30.13
N ALA A 40 -27.93 -2.29 -30.37
CA ALA A 40 -28.66 -1.06 -30.04
C ALA A 40 -29.91 -0.84 -30.92
N SER A 41 -29.87 -1.29 -32.17
CA SER A 41 -30.98 -1.19 -33.13
C SER A 41 -32.08 -2.24 -32.87
N SER A 42 -31.75 -3.38 -32.25
CA SER A 42 -32.74 -4.39 -31.81
C SER A 42 -33.60 -3.94 -30.62
N CYS A 43 -33.30 -2.80 -30.00
CA CYS A 43 -34.03 -2.23 -28.86
C CYS A 43 -35.22 -1.36 -29.28
N SER A 44 -35.85 -1.64 -30.43
CA SER A 44 -36.86 -0.78 -31.06
C SER A 44 -38.21 -0.68 -30.31
N THR A 45 -38.31 -1.28 -29.12
CA THR A 45 -39.48 -1.22 -28.23
C THR A 45 -39.21 -0.48 -26.91
N GLU A 46 -37.98 -0.01 -26.68
CA GLU A 46 -37.58 0.64 -25.43
C GLU A 46 -37.62 2.17 -25.52
N SER A 47 -37.74 2.85 -24.37
CA SER A 47 -37.75 4.31 -24.32
C SER A 47 -36.40 4.91 -24.77
N PRO A 48 -36.38 6.12 -25.38
CA PRO A 48 -35.15 6.79 -25.79
C PRO A 48 -34.10 6.94 -24.67
N GLU A 49 -34.55 7.10 -23.43
CA GLU A 49 -33.71 7.17 -22.22
C GLU A 49 -32.94 5.87 -21.97
N THR A 50 -33.58 4.72 -22.23
CA THR A 50 -32.96 3.39 -22.07
C THR A 50 -31.87 3.18 -23.12
N THR A 51 -32.10 3.64 -24.36
CA THR A 51 -31.12 3.59 -25.45
C THR A 51 -29.88 4.46 -25.14
N VAL A 52 -30.07 5.68 -24.63
CA VAL A 52 -28.97 6.57 -24.22
C VAL A 52 -28.13 5.94 -23.10
N GLY A 53 -28.79 5.37 -22.09
CA GLY A 53 -28.11 4.69 -20.98
C GLY A 53 -27.22 3.54 -21.45
N ARG A 54 -27.69 2.71 -22.40
CA ARG A 54 -26.89 1.63 -22.99
C ARG A 54 -25.69 2.15 -23.77
N LEU A 55 -25.83 3.23 -24.55
CA LEU A 55 -24.71 3.81 -25.29
C LEU A 55 -23.61 4.32 -24.33
N PHE A 56 -23.98 4.91 -23.19
CA PHE A 56 -23.02 5.27 -22.15
C PHE A 56 -22.30 4.05 -21.58
N GLN A 57 -23.04 2.98 -21.23
CA GLN A 57 -22.44 1.73 -20.73
C GLN A 57 -21.47 1.11 -21.73
N LEU A 58 -21.82 1.11 -23.02
CA LEU A 58 -20.94 0.63 -24.10
C LEU A 58 -19.68 1.47 -24.23
N SER A 59 -19.81 2.80 -24.17
CA SER A 59 -18.66 3.71 -24.18
C SER A 59 -17.71 3.44 -23.00
N GLU A 60 -18.26 3.14 -21.83
CA GLU A 60 -17.48 2.84 -20.63
C GLU A 60 -16.78 1.49 -20.74
N LEU A 61 -17.47 0.46 -21.27
CA LEU A 61 -16.89 -0.86 -21.52
C LEU A 61 -15.72 -0.77 -22.51
N ALA A 62 -15.89 -0.04 -23.61
CA ALA A 62 -14.81 0.21 -24.57
C ALA A 62 -13.60 0.88 -23.89
N ALA A 63 -13.83 1.94 -23.12
CA ALA A 63 -12.77 2.61 -22.36
C ALA A 63 -12.11 1.71 -21.31
N ARG A 64 -12.86 0.81 -20.66
CA ARG A 64 -12.32 -0.17 -19.70
C ARG A 64 -11.44 -1.23 -20.37
N ARG A 65 -11.75 -1.60 -21.62
CA ARG A 65 -10.93 -2.48 -22.47
C ARG A 65 -9.71 -1.79 -23.06
N GLY A 66 -9.63 -0.47 -22.98
CA GLY A 66 -8.54 0.33 -23.53
C GLY A 66 -8.79 0.83 -24.95
N ASP A 67 -9.98 0.56 -25.51
CA ASP A 67 -10.41 1.12 -26.79
C ASP A 67 -11.01 2.52 -26.56
N ILE A 68 -10.09 3.47 -26.43
CA ILE A 68 -10.40 4.87 -26.15
C ILE A 68 -11.06 5.56 -27.35
N ASP A 69 -10.72 5.17 -28.58
CA ASP A 69 -11.23 5.80 -29.80
C ASP A 69 -12.69 5.40 -30.06
N SER A 70 -13.05 4.13 -29.90
CA SER A 70 -14.44 3.70 -29.98
C SER A 70 -15.29 4.34 -28.88
N SER A 71 -14.74 4.45 -27.65
CA SER A 71 -15.41 5.16 -26.57
C SER A 71 -15.69 6.63 -26.92
N LEU A 72 -14.70 7.35 -27.45
CA LEU A 72 -14.86 8.75 -27.85
C LEU A 72 -15.90 8.91 -28.98
N ARG A 73 -15.90 8.01 -29.96
CA ARG A 73 -16.89 8.01 -31.05
C ARG A 73 -18.30 7.82 -30.55
N LEU A 74 -18.51 6.89 -29.62
CA LEU A 74 -19.80 6.67 -28.98
C LEU A 74 -20.27 7.91 -28.23
N LEU A 75 -19.40 8.58 -27.48
CA LEU A 75 -19.73 9.82 -26.76
C LEU A 75 -20.06 10.98 -27.73
N VAL A 76 -19.31 11.13 -28.83
CA VAL A 76 -19.61 12.13 -29.87
C VAL A 76 -20.96 11.84 -30.53
N LEU A 77 -21.28 10.57 -30.80
CA LEU A 77 -22.57 10.17 -31.33
C LEU A 77 -23.71 10.52 -30.36
N ILE A 78 -23.55 10.21 -29.07
CA ILE A 78 -24.53 10.58 -28.03
C ILE A 78 -24.75 12.10 -28.02
N GLY A 79 -23.68 12.90 -28.06
CA GLY A 79 -23.79 14.36 -28.08
C GLY A 79 -24.48 14.92 -29.32
N ARG A 80 -24.35 14.27 -30.48
CA ARG A 80 -25.07 14.64 -31.71
C ARG A 80 -26.55 14.28 -31.67
N LEU A 81 -26.88 13.10 -31.13
CA LEU A 81 -28.24 12.59 -31.11
C LEU A 81 -29.10 13.21 -30.00
N PHE A 82 -28.51 13.45 -28.82
CA PHE A 82 -29.23 13.82 -27.61
C PHE A 82 -28.81 15.17 -27.02
N GLY A 83 -27.83 15.84 -27.65
CA GLY A 83 -27.30 17.11 -27.20
C GLY A 83 -26.33 16.99 -26.01
N PRO A 84 -25.79 18.12 -25.52
CA PRO A 84 -24.85 18.11 -24.42
C PRO A 84 -25.59 17.89 -23.09
N SER A 85 -25.63 16.65 -22.59
CA SER A 85 -26.14 16.33 -21.25
C SER A 85 -25.06 16.46 -20.17
N MET A 86 -25.48 16.43 -18.89
CA MET A 86 -24.53 16.39 -17.77
C MET A 86 -23.69 15.11 -17.83
N GLU A 87 -24.34 13.97 -18.03
CA GLU A 87 -23.75 12.64 -18.13
C GLU A 87 -22.70 12.60 -19.24
N LEU A 88 -22.99 13.19 -20.40
CA LEU A 88 -22.04 13.25 -21.52
C LEU A 88 -20.74 13.94 -21.12
N HIS A 89 -20.83 15.11 -20.50
CA HIS A 89 -19.66 15.85 -20.04
C HIS A 89 -18.89 15.10 -18.95
N VAL A 90 -19.59 14.39 -18.06
CA VAL A 90 -18.95 13.52 -17.06
C VAL A 90 -18.16 12.39 -17.72
N HIS A 91 -18.75 11.69 -18.69
CA HIS A 91 -18.07 10.61 -19.41
C HIS A 91 -16.89 11.10 -20.28
N LEU A 92 -17.03 12.26 -20.95
CA LEU A 92 -15.94 12.89 -21.69
C LEU A 92 -14.81 13.33 -20.75
N GLY A 93 -15.14 13.90 -19.59
CA GLY A 93 -14.19 14.27 -18.55
C GLY A 93 -13.33 13.10 -18.10
N ASP A 94 -13.96 11.99 -17.75
CA ASP A 94 -13.28 10.74 -17.40
C ASP A 94 -12.37 10.22 -18.52
N LEU A 95 -12.85 10.25 -19.77
CA LEU A 95 -12.09 9.75 -20.91
C LEU A 95 -10.85 10.62 -21.17
N TYR A 96 -10.99 11.94 -21.12
CA TYR A 96 -9.86 12.86 -21.23
C TYR A 96 -8.88 12.70 -20.06
N CYS A 97 -9.38 12.40 -18.87
CA CYS A 97 -8.53 12.11 -17.72
C CYS A 97 -7.66 10.87 -17.97
N LYS A 98 -8.26 9.77 -18.46
CA LYS A 98 -7.55 8.55 -18.86
C LYS A 98 -6.52 8.82 -19.96
N GLN A 99 -6.79 9.76 -20.85
CA GLN A 99 -5.86 10.23 -21.88
C GLN A 99 -4.79 11.22 -21.36
N ARG A 100 -4.78 11.52 -20.05
CA ARG A 100 -3.90 12.53 -19.41
C ARG A 100 -4.07 13.95 -19.96
N LYS A 101 -5.22 14.25 -20.57
CA LYS A 101 -5.60 15.58 -21.04
C LYS A 101 -6.34 16.31 -19.93
N TYR A 102 -5.66 16.54 -18.81
CA TYR A 102 -6.27 17.01 -17.56
C TYR A 102 -7.04 18.33 -17.72
N ASP A 103 -6.53 19.29 -18.49
CA ASP A 103 -7.24 20.57 -18.71
C ASP A 103 -8.54 20.39 -19.51
N LYS A 104 -8.55 19.48 -20.49
CA LYS A 104 -9.79 19.14 -21.21
C LYS A 104 -10.77 18.42 -20.29
N ALA A 105 -10.30 17.47 -19.50
CA ALA A 105 -11.12 16.76 -18.53
C ALA A 105 -11.80 17.72 -17.55
N LEU A 106 -11.05 18.67 -17.00
CA LEU A 106 -11.56 19.70 -16.09
C LEU A 106 -12.58 20.62 -16.75
N ASN A 107 -12.36 20.99 -18.01
CA ASN A 107 -13.34 21.76 -18.76
C ASN A 107 -14.66 20.99 -18.89
N GLU A 108 -14.62 19.70 -19.22
CA GLU A 108 -15.82 18.87 -19.30
C GLU A 108 -16.52 18.73 -17.94
N PHE A 109 -15.80 18.44 -16.85
CA PHE A 109 -16.40 18.39 -15.52
C PHE A 109 -17.02 19.72 -15.10
N ARG A 110 -16.41 20.85 -15.48
CA ARG A 110 -17.00 22.18 -15.29
C ARG A 110 -18.31 22.35 -16.07
N GLN A 111 -18.37 21.89 -17.33
CA GLN A 111 -19.61 21.94 -18.11
C GLN A 111 -20.71 21.07 -17.49
N ALA A 112 -20.35 19.90 -16.96
CA ALA A 112 -21.27 19.05 -16.21
C ALA A 112 -21.82 19.79 -14.98
N LEU A 113 -20.96 20.41 -14.17
CA LEU A 113 -21.37 21.23 -13.01
C LEU A 113 -22.27 22.40 -13.40
N VAL A 114 -22.01 23.09 -14.53
CA VAL A 114 -22.89 24.17 -15.01
C VAL A 114 -24.32 23.65 -15.31
N LYS A 115 -24.44 22.42 -15.82
CA LYS A 115 -25.76 21.80 -16.04
C LYS A 115 -26.44 21.43 -14.72
N VAL A 116 -25.67 20.86 -13.78
CA VAL A 116 -26.02 20.75 -12.35
C VAL A 116 -25.90 22.11 -11.63
N LEU A 117 -26.15 23.23 -12.28
CA LEU A 117 -26.41 24.52 -11.60
C LEU A 117 -27.65 25.15 -12.20
N ARG A 118 -27.75 25.08 -13.53
CA ARG A 118 -28.90 25.58 -14.30
C ARG A 118 -30.21 24.82 -14.06
N ALA A 119 -30.13 23.53 -13.77
CA ALA A 119 -31.33 22.74 -13.47
C ALA A 119 -31.77 22.85 -11.99
N CYS A 120 -31.14 23.71 -11.17
CA CYS A 120 -31.56 23.91 -9.78
C CYS A 120 -32.80 24.81 -9.74
N PRO A 121 -33.85 24.46 -8.97
CA PRO A 121 -34.99 25.34 -8.76
C PRO A 121 -34.56 26.68 -8.14
N SER A 122 -35.08 27.79 -8.67
CA SER A 122 -34.68 29.17 -8.33
C SER A 122 -35.12 29.66 -6.94
N GLU A 123 -35.84 28.86 -6.16
CA GLU A 123 -36.28 29.26 -4.82
C GLU A 123 -35.10 29.22 -3.84
N ALA A 124 -34.77 30.39 -3.28
CA ALA A 124 -33.71 30.62 -2.31
C ALA A 124 -33.91 29.80 -1.03
N GLY A 125 -33.48 28.53 -1.08
CA GLY A 125 -33.65 27.55 0.00
C GLY A 125 -33.86 26.11 -0.49
N GLY A 126 -34.34 25.92 -1.72
CA GLY A 126 -34.61 24.60 -2.31
C GLY A 126 -33.35 23.82 -2.70
N CYS A 127 -32.32 24.52 -3.21
CA CYS A 127 -31.07 23.88 -3.65
C CYS A 127 -30.30 23.18 -2.52
N ARG A 128 -30.26 23.78 -1.31
CA ARG A 128 -29.57 23.19 -0.14
C ARG A 128 -30.30 21.99 0.48
N ARG A 129 -31.60 21.81 0.18
CA ARG A 129 -32.42 20.71 0.71
C ARG A 129 -32.64 19.58 -0.30
N ASN A 130 -32.21 19.74 -1.55
CA ASN A 130 -32.36 18.72 -2.59
C ASN A 130 -31.13 17.79 -2.60
N THR A 131 -31.27 16.63 -1.98
CA THR A 131 -30.21 15.61 -1.82
C THR A 131 -29.66 15.10 -3.16
N ALA A 132 -30.48 15.01 -4.20
CA ALA A 132 -30.03 14.55 -5.52
C ALA A 132 -29.01 15.50 -6.16
N TRP A 133 -29.16 16.81 -5.93
CA TRP A 133 -28.29 17.86 -6.45
C TRP A 133 -26.95 17.93 -5.73
N SER A 134 -26.99 17.83 -4.40
CA SER A 134 -25.80 17.69 -3.55
C SER A 134 -24.98 16.49 -4.03
N ASN A 135 -25.62 15.33 -4.17
CA ASN A 135 -24.99 14.08 -4.62
C ASN A 135 -24.32 14.21 -6.00
N GLN A 136 -24.99 14.83 -6.97
CA GLN A 136 -24.40 15.02 -8.30
C GLN A 136 -23.20 15.97 -8.29
N THR A 137 -23.31 17.09 -7.57
CA THR A 137 -22.21 18.07 -7.44
C THR A 137 -20.99 17.43 -6.78
N VAL A 138 -21.21 16.67 -5.72
CA VAL A 138 -20.19 15.93 -4.97
C VAL A 138 -19.55 14.84 -5.83
N ALA A 139 -20.35 14.07 -6.58
CA ALA A 139 -19.84 13.03 -7.47
C ALA A 139 -18.96 13.61 -8.60
N ILE A 140 -19.40 14.70 -9.24
CA ILE A 140 -18.63 15.35 -10.31
C ILE A 140 -17.36 16.00 -9.74
N GLY A 141 -17.48 16.72 -8.62
CA GLY A 141 -16.35 17.34 -7.91
C GLY A 141 -15.30 16.31 -7.49
N SER A 142 -15.73 15.16 -6.96
CA SER A 142 -14.85 14.06 -6.57
C SER A 142 -14.12 13.45 -7.78
N ARG A 143 -14.81 13.25 -8.91
CA ARG A 143 -14.18 12.76 -10.16
C ARG A 143 -13.13 13.76 -10.69
N ALA A 144 -13.45 15.05 -10.68
CA ALA A 144 -12.50 16.10 -11.03
C ALA A 144 -11.30 16.14 -10.07
N GLY A 145 -11.54 15.99 -8.77
CA GLY A 145 -10.50 15.90 -7.74
C GLY A 145 -9.55 14.73 -7.97
N LEU A 146 -10.09 13.53 -8.23
CA LEU A 146 -9.29 12.35 -8.58
C LEU A 146 -8.45 12.61 -9.84
N CYS A 147 -9.04 13.21 -10.86
CA CYS A 147 -8.35 13.56 -12.09
C CYS A 147 -7.19 14.53 -11.87
N LEU A 148 -7.37 15.53 -10.99
CA LEU A 148 -6.30 16.46 -10.59
C LEU A 148 -5.18 15.74 -9.84
N MET A 149 -5.50 14.78 -8.99
CA MET A 149 -4.46 13.99 -8.32
C MET A 149 -3.63 13.19 -9.32
N GLU A 150 -4.26 12.58 -10.33
CA GLU A 150 -3.52 11.91 -11.42
C GLU A 150 -2.60 12.88 -12.17
N GLY A 151 -3.07 14.11 -12.40
CA GLY A 151 -2.28 15.20 -12.96
C GLY A 151 -1.30 15.87 -12.00
N ARG A 152 -1.12 15.34 -10.77
CA ARG A 152 -0.26 15.89 -9.70
C ARG A 152 -0.57 17.33 -9.30
N ARG A 153 -1.83 17.77 -9.45
CA ARG A 153 -2.34 19.09 -9.07
C ARG A 153 -3.02 19.04 -7.70
N PHE A 154 -2.26 18.63 -6.68
CA PHE A 154 -2.78 18.24 -5.36
C PHE A 154 -3.50 19.35 -4.59
N ARG A 155 -3.02 20.60 -4.66
CA ARG A 155 -3.70 21.74 -4.01
C ARG A 155 -5.11 21.97 -4.55
N LEU A 156 -5.29 21.86 -5.86
CA LEU A 156 -6.60 22.00 -6.49
C LEU A 156 -7.50 20.79 -6.18
N ALA A 157 -6.92 19.58 -6.17
CA ALA A 157 -7.65 18.37 -5.77
C ALA A 157 -8.17 18.49 -4.33
N ALA A 158 -7.31 18.91 -3.40
CA ALA A 158 -7.67 19.13 -2.00
C ALA A 158 -8.82 20.14 -1.86
N ALA A 159 -8.79 21.25 -2.60
CA ALA A 159 -9.87 22.23 -2.58
C ALA A 159 -11.22 21.65 -3.08
N LEU A 160 -11.20 20.79 -4.11
CA LEU A 160 -12.42 20.14 -4.59
C LEU A 160 -12.95 19.09 -3.60
N PHE A 161 -12.06 18.29 -3.00
CA PHE A 161 -12.48 17.31 -1.99
C PHE A 161 -12.97 17.98 -0.71
N ASP A 162 -12.39 19.11 -0.31
CA ASP A 162 -12.85 19.88 0.85
C ASP A 162 -14.26 20.44 0.59
N LEU A 163 -14.49 21.01 -0.59
CA LEU A 163 -15.83 21.47 -0.99
C LEU A 163 -16.83 20.30 -1.01
N ALA A 164 -16.43 19.14 -1.53
CA ALA A 164 -17.27 17.95 -1.57
C ALA A 164 -17.60 17.43 -0.16
N HIS A 165 -16.62 17.43 0.75
CA HIS A 165 -16.81 17.06 2.15
C HIS A 165 -17.73 18.04 2.90
N GLN A 166 -17.65 19.34 2.61
CA GLN A 166 -18.57 20.33 3.20
C GLN A 166 -20.04 20.10 2.81
N GLN A 167 -20.29 19.48 1.65
CA GLN A 167 -21.65 19.13 1.21
C GLN A 167 -22.10 17.77 1.76
N GLU A 168 -21.20 16.79 1.83
CA GLU A 168 -21.48 15.44 2.35
C GLU A 168 -20.47 15.07 3.45
N PRO A 169 -20.66 15.56 4.69
CA PRO A 169 -19.68 15.37 5.78
C PRO A 169 -19.46 13.89 6.16
N GLU A 170 -20.50 13.06 6.01
CA GLU A 170 -20.48 11.64 6.36
C GLU A 170 -19.88 10.75 5.25
N ALA A 171 -19.55 11.32 4.07
CA ALA A 171 -18.96 10.58 2.98
C ALA A 171 -17.47 10.28 3.25
N GLU A 172 -17.23 9.23 4.01
CA GLU A 172 -15.93 8.77 4.49
C GLU A 172 -14.88 8.66 3.37
N GLY A 173 -15.24 8.16 2.19
CA GLY A 173 -14.33 8.05 1.05
C GLY A 173 -13.76 9.40 0.56
N ILE A 174 -14.51 10.50 0.72
CA ILE A 174 -14.05 11.85 0.34
C ILE A 174 -12.96 12.33 1.29
N LEU A 175 -13.12 12.10 2.59
CA LEU A 175 -12.14 12.49 3.60
C LEU A 175 -10.80 11.78 3.39
N TRP A 176 -10.81 10.50 3.01
CA TRP A 176 -9.59 9.79 2.66
C TRP A 176 -8.84 10.47 1.49
N TYR A 177 -9.55 10.81 0.41
CA TYR A 177 -8.94 11.49 -0.74
C TYR A 177 -8.53 12.93 -0.43
N LEU A 178 -9.27 13.64 0.43
CA LEU A 178 -8.90 14.96 0.93
C LEU A 178 -7.59 14.90 1.71
N ALA A 179 -7.49 13.97 2.67
CA ALA A 179 -6.29 13.78 3.49
C ALA A 179 -5.06 13.46 2.61
N MET A 180 -5.22 12.54 1.65
CA MET A 180 -4.17 12.25 0.66
C MET A 180 -3.81 13.50 -0.16
N ALA A 181 -4.78 14.21 -0.74
CA ALA A 181 -4.49 15.37 -1.56
C ALA A 181 -3.72 16.46 -0.77
N GLN A 182 -4.09 16.67 0.50
CA GLN A 182 -3.40 17.58 1.41
C GLN A 182 -1.97 17.09 1.73
N GLU A 183 -1.79 15.79 1.95
CA GLU A 183 -0.49 15.16 2.17
C GLU A 183 0.45 15.44 0.98
N PHE A 184 0.00 15.11 -0.23
CA PHE A 184 0.77 15.30 -1.45
C PHE A 184 0.92 16.78 -1.85
N SER A 185 0.11 17.69 -1.30
CA SER A 185 0.32 19.14 -1.41
C SER A 185 1.21 19.75 -0.34
N SER A 186 1.78 18.92 0.56
CA SER A 186 2.58 19.32 1.73
C SER A 186 1.81 20.10 2.81
N SER A 187 0.49 19.93 2.87
CA SER A 187 -0.42 20.50 3.88
C SER A 187 -0.64 19.48 5.01
N TRP A 188 0.42 19.19 5.76
CA TRP A 188 0.46 18.04 6.68
C TRP A 188 -0.46 18.14 7.88
N ARG A 189 -0.67 19.35 8.41
CA ARG A 189 -1.58 19.56 9.56
C ARG A 189 -3.03 19.37 9.14
N GLU A 190 -3.37 19.89 7.98
CA GLU A 190 -4.68 19.70 7.36
C GLU A 190 -4.89 18.23 7.01
N ALA A 191 -3.89 17.57 6.42
CA ALA A 191 -3.92 16.14 6.13
C ALA A 191 -4.14 15.33 7.41
N ALA A 192 -3.44 15.66 8.49
CA ALA A 192 -3.59 14.99 9.78
C ALA A 192 -5.00 15.18 10.35
N ALA A 193 -5.54 16.40 10.31
CA ALA A 193 -6.92 16.66 10.73
C ALA A 193 -7.96 15.89 9.89
N SER A 194 -7.75 15.80 8.57
CA SER A 194 -8.63 15.04 7.68
C SER A 194 -8.54 13.53 7.92
N TYR A 195 -7.33 12.99 8.13
CA TYR A 195 -7.15 11.59 8.54
C TYR A 195 -7.80 11.30 9.89
N ARG A 196 -7.69 12.21 10.87
CA ARG A 196 -8.38 12.07 12.16
C ARG A 196 -9.89 11.99 11.96
N LYS A 197 -10.49 12.90 11.19
CA LYS A 197 -11.93 12.87 10.89
C LYS A 197 -12.33 11.56 10.20
N TRP A 198 -11.56 11.15 9.19
CA TRP A 198 -11.75 9.90 8.48
C TRP A 198 -11.76 8.70 9.45
N LEU A 199 -10.77 8.61 10.35
CA LEU A 199 -10.67 7.55 11.35
C LEU A 199 -11.81 7.54 12.36
N LEU A 200 -12.35 8.72 12.71
CA LEU A 200 -13.49 8.84 13.61
C LEU A 200 -14.80 8.40 12.94
N LEU A 201 -14.99 8.69 11.65
CA LEU A 201 -16.13 8.15 10.88
C LEU A 201 -16.03 6.64 10.66
N GLN A 202 -14.81 6.11 10.66
CA GLN A 202 -14.53 4.67 10.59
C GLN A 202 -14.69 3.94 11.92
N GLN A 203 -15.24 4.56 12.96
CA GLN A 203 -15.62 3.81 14.16
C GLN A 203 -16.64 2.74 13.76
N GLU A 204 -16.17 1.50 13.62
CA GLU A 204 -17.01 0.32 13.71
C GLU A 204 -17.74 0.43 15.06
N GLU A 205 -19.08 0.51 15.05
CA GLU A 205 -19.95 0.57 16.24
C GLU A 205 -19.65 -0.56 17.26
N GLU A 206 -18.86 -1.57 16.89
CA GLU A 206 -18.55 -2.76 17.69
C GLU A 206 -17.31 -2.66 18.59
N LEU A 207 -16.53 -1.57 18.56
CA LEU A 207 -15.29 -1.41 19.37
C LEU A 207 -15.41 -0.39 20.53
N GLU A 208 -16.62 0.07 20.83
CA GLU A 208 -16.89 0.86 22.04
C GLU A 208 -16.56 0.06 23.32
N GLY A 209 -15.88 0.70 24.27
CA GLY A 209 -15.87 0.23 25.67
C GLY A 209 -14.52 0.01 26.33
N TYR A 210 -13.39 0.05 25.63
CA TYR A 210 -12.08 -0.03 26.31
C TYR A 210 -11.57 1.37 26.70
N GLN A 211 -11.65 1.70 27.99
CA GLN A 211 -10.99 2.89 28.55
C GLN A 211 -9.55 2.57 28.95
N VAL A 212 -8.61 3.28 28.33
CA VAL A 212 -7.19 3.18 28.65
C VAL A 212 -6.93 3.80 30.01
N ARG A 213 -6.19 3.09 30.87
CA ARG A 213 -5.72 3.61 32.15
C ARG A 213 -4.21 3.69 32.16
N ARG A 214 -3.69 4.93 32.13
CA ARG A 214 -2.25 5.19 32.26
C ARG A 214 -1.84 5.12 33.73
N PRO A 215 -0.90 4.24 34.10
CA PRO A 215 -0.40 4.16 35.47
C PRO A 215 0.28 5.48 35.86
N LYS A 216 -0.02 5.99 37.06
CA LYS A 216 0.60 7.20 37.61
C LYS A 216 2.13 7.03 37.66
N GLY A 217 2.86 8.08 37.29
CA GLY A 217 4.32 8.12 37.36
C GLY A 217 5.06 7.46 36.20
N LYS A 218 4.41 6.65 35.34
CA LYS A 218 5.06 6.07 34.17
C LYS A 218 5.14 7.05 33.00
N LYS A 219 6.25 6.99 32.27
CA LYS A 219 6.39 7.64 30.97
C LYS A 219 5.64 6.83 29.92
N VAL A 220 4.91 7.54 29.06
CA VAL A 220 4.00 6.93 28.07
C VAL A 220 4.60 7.05 26.68
N ILE A 221 4.71 5.93 25.99
CA ILE A 221 5.08 5.84 24.58
C ILE A 221 3.87 5.34 23.81
N ALA A 222 3.40 6.14 22.85
CA ALA A 222 2.32 5.77 21.95
C ALA A 222 2.88 5.49 20.55
N PHE A 223 2.62 4.30 20.01
CA PHE A 223 2.83 3.98 18.60
C PHE A 223 1.53 4.20 17.84
N LEU A 224 1.54 5.10 16.86
CA LEU A 224 0.37 5.40 16.03
C LEU A 224 0.50 4.75 14.65
N CYS A 225 -0.26 3.68 14.43
CA CYS A 225 -0.18 2.78 13.28
C CYS A 225 -1.45 2.85 12.43
N VAL A 226 -1.61 3.94 11.69
CA VAL A 226 -2.87 4.27 10.96
C VAL A 226 -3.08 3.51 9.65
N SER A 227 -2.12 2.69 9.22
CA SER A 227 -2.24 1.91 7.98
C SER A 227 -2.77 0.51 8.29
N LYS A 228 -3.92 0.13 7.71
CA LYS A 228 -4.34 -1.28 7.65
C LYS A 228 -3.39 -2.03 6.71
N THR A 229 -2.67 -3.02 7.20
CA THR A 229 -1.85 -3.91 6.34
C THR A 229 -2.70 -5.10 5.93
N PRO A 230 -3.09 -5.24 4.65
CA PRO A 230 -3.95 -6.34 4.21
C PRO A 230 -3.32 -7.70 4.57
N ASN A 231 -4.04 -8.52 5.32
CA ASN A 231 -3.65 -9.89 5.66
C ASN A 231 -4.86 -10.84 5.52
N GLU A 232 -4.74 -12.09 5.93
CA GLU A 232 -5.84 -13.06 5.89
C GLU A 232 -6.94 -12.80 6.92
N HIS A 233 -6.69 -11.91 7.88
CA HIS A 233 -7.59 -11.50 8.96
C HIS A 233 -8.13 -10.07 8.76
N GLY A 234 -8.41 -9.69 7.51
CA GLY A 234 -9.00 -8.37 7.21
C GLY A 234 -8.09 -7.17 7.48
N GLY A 235 -6.79 -7.41 7.69
CA GLY A 235 -5.80 -6.39 8.02
C GLY A 235 -5.61 -6.14 9.51
N THR A 236 -6.23 -6.97 10.37
CA THR A 236 -6.05 -6.88 11.81
C THR A 236 -4.71 -7.48 12.25
N TRP A 237 -4.04 -6.85 13.21
CA TRP A 237 -2.81 -7.38 13.77
C TRP A 237 -2.57 -6.90 15.20
N SER A 238 -1.95 -7.76 16.00
CA SER A 238 -1.62 -7.54 17.40
C SER A 238 -0.39 -8.37 17.77
N SER A 239 -0.05 -8.41 19.06
CA SER A 239 1.00 -9.29 19.53
C SER A 239 0.68 -10.79 19.38
N ARG A 240 -0.60 -11.17 19.28
CA ARG A 240 -1.03 -12.55 19.02
C ARG A 240 -0.82 -13.00 17.57
N SER A 241 -0.63 -12.05 16.64
CA SER A 241 -0.32 -12.37 15.24
C SER A 241 1.04 -13.05 15.07
N LEU A 242 1.93 -13.02 16.07
CA LEU A 242 3.15 -13.82 16.08
C LEU A 242 2.90 -15.33 16.27
N GLU A 243 1.76 -15.69 16.88
CA GLU A 243 1.43 -17.05 17.33
C GLU A 243 0.35 -17.70 16.45
N ARG A 244 -0.73 -16.96 16.16
CA ARG A 244 -1.94 -17.48 15.50
C ARG A 244 -1.83 -17.65 13.98
N GLY A 245 -0.87 -16.99 13.34
CA GLY A 245 -0.70 -16.94 11.90
C GLY A 245 0.57 -16.20 11.53
N GLY A 246 0.63 -15.56 10.38
CA GLY A 246 1.80 -14.76 9.99
C GLY A 246 1.61 -13.24 10.19
N ILE A 247 2.72 -12.54 10.36
CA ILE A 247 2.77 -11.07 10.44
C ILE A 247 3.84 -10.50 9.49
N GLY A 248 3.63 -9.27 9.01
CA GLY A 248 4.62 -8.55 8.22
C GLY A 248 5.80 -8.10 9.08
N GLY A 249 6.96 -7.84 8.44
CA GLY A 249 8.19 -7.51 9.18
C GLY A 249 8.12 -6.16 9.89
N SER A 250 7.34 -5.21 9.36
CA SER A 250 7.19 -3.89 9.95
C SER A 250 6.26 -3.91 11.17
N GLU A 251 5.21 -4.72 11.11
CA GLU A 251 4.26 -4.94 12.21
C GLU A 251 4.94 -5.76 13.32
N GLU A 252 5.70 -6.79 12.96
CA GLU A 252 6.53 -7.57 13.88
C GLU A 252 7.50 -6.68 14.66
N ALA A 253 8.10 -5.68 14.00
CA ALA A 253 8.97 -4.72 14.67
C ALA A 253 8.24 -3.92 15.76
N VAL A 254 7.02 -3.44 15.50
CA VAL A 254 6.21 -2.72 16.50
C VAL A 254 5.87 -3.64 17.68
N VAL A 255 5.45 -4.89 17.41
CA VAL A 255 5.15 -5.86 18.47
C VAL A 255 6.36 -6.06 19.40
N LEU A 256 7.54 -6.34 18.82
CA LEU A 256 8.71 -6.74 19.59
C LEU A 256 9.36 -5.55 20.31
N ILE A 257 9.47 -4.39 19.65
CA ILE A 257 10.03 -3.21 20.33
C ILE A 257 9.13 -2.73 21.46
N SER A 258 7.80 -2.85 21.33
CA SER A 258 6.86 -2.44 22.37
C SER A 258 7.06 -3.27 23.64
N ARG A 259 7.28 -4.59 23.51
CA ARG A 259 7.57 -5.47 24.66
C ARG A 259 8.86 -5.06 25.38
N GLU A 260 9.93 -4.82 24.63
CA GLU A 260 11.22 -4.39 25.19
C GLU A 260 11.17 -3.02 25.88
N LEU A 261 10.28 -2.14 25.42
CA LEU A 261 10.02 -0.84 26.04
C LEU A 261 9.23 -0.99 27.34
N VAL A 262 8.26 -1.90 27.41
CA VAL A 262 7.57 -2.22 28.68
C VAL A 262 8.53 -2.79 29.71
N GLU A 263 9.43 -3.70 29.30
CA GLU A 263 10.48 -4.26 30.17
C GLU A 263 11.44 -3.18 30.72
N ARG A 264 11.54 -2.04 30.03
CA ARG A 264 12.32 -0.87 30.47
C ARG A 264 11.54 0.10 31.36
N GLY A 265 10.32 -0.24 31.74
CA GLY A 265 9.51 0.53 32.69
C GLY A 265 8.57 1.57 32.05
N TYR A 266 8.49 1.64 30.72
CA TYR A 266 7.52 2.50 30.05
C TYR A 266 6.11 1.91 30.09
N HIS A 267 5.11 2.78 30.04
CA HIS A 267 3.76 2.39 29.62
C HIS A 267 3.68 2.53 28.10
N VAL A 268 3.37 1.44 27.41
CA VAL A 268 3.38 1.40 25.94
C VAL A 268 1.98 1.14 25.41
N GLU A 269 1.55 2.03 24.53
CA GLU A 269 0.25 2.00 23.86
C GLU A 269 0.48 1.84 22.35
N VAL A 270 -0.17 0.87 21.73
CA VAL A 270 -0.15 0.67 20.27
C VAL A 270 -1.54 0.90 19.72
N TYR A 271 -1.69 2.02 19.01
CA TYR A 271 -2.93 2.43 18.35
C TYR A 271 -2.90 1.96 16.90
N GLY A 272 -3.72 0.99 16.54
CA GLY A 272 -3.74 0.37 15.22
C GLY A 272 -5.05 -0.34 14.93
N TYR A 273 -4.97 -1.55 14.37
CA TYR A 273 -6.14 -2.35 14.02
C TYR A 273 -6.07 -3.73 14.69
N PRO A 274 -6.06 -3.83 16.03
CA PRO A 274 -6.15 -5.12 16.70
C PRO A 274 -7.51 -5.78 16.43
N ALA A 275 -7.56 -7.11 16.47
CA ALA A 275 -8.83 -7.82 16.54
C ALA A 275 -9.53 -7.47 17.88
N ARG A 276 -10.86 -7.56 17.93
CA ARG A 276 -11.65 -7.15 19.10
C ARG A 276 -11.21 -7.84 20.39
N GLU A 277 -10.90 -9.13 20.33
CA GLU A 277 -10.43 -9.92 21.48
C GLU A 277 -8.97 -9.67 21.88
N ASP A 278 -8.26 -8.85 21.10
CA ASP A 278 -6.88 -8.42 21.35
C ASP A 278 -6.81 -6.97 21.84
N VAL A 279 -7.95 -6.26 21.94
CA VAL A 279 -8.01 -4.92 22.53
C VAL A 279 -7.74 -5.00 24.04
N GLY A 280 -6.83 -4.15 24.51
CA GLY A 280 -6.41 -4.09 25.91
C GLY A 280 -4.95 -4.53 26.12
N PRO A 281 -4.53 -4.79 27.38
CA PRO A 281 -3.17 -5.17 27.68
C PRO A 281 -2.91 -6.62 27.26
N ASP A 282 -1.79 -6.86 26.57
CA ASP A 282 -1.33 -8.21 26.30
C ASP A 282 -0.55 -8.81 27.49
N LYS A 283 -0.11 -10.07 27.34
CA LYS A 283 0.65 -10.79 28.38
C LYS A 283 2.00 -10.15 28.73
N HIS A 284 2.48 -9.19 27.94
CA HIS A 284 3.72 -8.45 28.18
C HIS A 284 3.45 -7.03 28.69
N GLY A 285 2.20 -6.65 28.91
CA GLY A 285 1.80 -5.33 29.40
C GLY A 285 1.75 -4.23 28.32
N VAL A 286 1.84 -4.59 27.03
CA VAL A 286 1.61 -3.65 25.92
C VAL A 286 0.11 -3.47 25.74
N VAL A 287 -0.37 -2.23 25.69
CA VAL A 287 -1.80 -1.94 25.51
C VAL A 287 -2.11 -1.77 24.03
N TRP A 288 -2.93 -2.65 23.47
CA TRP A 288 -3.35 -2.63 22.06
C TRP A 288 -4.72 -2.01 21.91
N LEU A 289 -4.85 -1.04 21.01
CA LEU A 289 -6.05 -0.21 20.90
C LEU A 289 -6.42 0.07 19.44
N PRO A 290 -7.72 0.24 19.13
CA PRO A 290 -8.14 0.80 17.86
C PRO A 290 -7.54 2.20 17.66
N VAL A 291 -7.10 2.50 16.44
CA VAL A 291 -6.45 3.77 16.11
C VAL A 291 -7.31 5.01 16.44
N SER A 292 -8.63 4.91 16.24
CA SER A 292 -9.59 5.99 16.53
C SER A 292 -9.59 6.37 18.01
N SER A 293 -9.30 5.41 18.91
CA SER A 293 -9.27 5.64 20.35
C SER A 293 -8.16 6.59 20.80
N TYR A 294 -7.13 6.83 19.96
CA TYR A 294 -6.14 7.88 20.24
C TYR A 294 -6.78 9.27 20.26
N PHE A 295 -7.86 9.46 19.50
CA PHE A 295 -8.52 10.75 19.29
C PHE A 295 -9.80 10.95 20.10
N THR A 296 -10.37 9.87 20.64
CA THR A 296 -11.61 9.90 21.44
C THR A 296 -11.36 9.77 22.93
N ASN A 297 -10.26 9.16 23.35
CA ASN A 297 -9.91 9.09 24.76
C ASN A 297 -9.45 10.45 25.28
N ASP A 298 -10.05 10.93 26.37
CA ASP A 298 -9.63 12.14 27.07
C ASP A 298 -8.42 11.85 27.98
N LEU A 299 -7.26 11.59 27.35
CA LEU A 299 -6.00 11.35 28.03
C LEU A 299 -5.05 12.52 27.77
N PRO A 300 -4.15 12.83 28.72
CA PRO A 300 -3.05 13.75 28.46
C PRO A 300 -2.25 13.33 27.21
N PRO A 301 -1.54 14.23 26.51
CA PRO A 301 -0.63 13.81 25.44
C PRO A 301 0.40 12.79 25.94
N PRO A 302 0.80 11.79 25.13
CA PRO A 302 1.86 10.88 25.50
C PRO A 302 3.19 11.65 25.63
N HIS A 303 4.14 11.07 26.36
CA HIS A 303 5.47 11.67 26.49
C HIS A 303 6.27 11.50 25.19
N VAL A 304 6.08 10.37 24.51
CA VAL A 304 6.65 10.06 23.20
C VAL A 304 5.53 9.58 22.29
N LEU A 305 5.41 10.18 21.11
CA LEU A 305 4.59 9.70 20.01
C LEU A 305 5.50 9.18 18.90
N VAL A 306 5.35 7.92 18.53
CA VAL A 306 6.01 7.32 17.38
C VAL A 306 4.96 7.09 16.30
N SER A 307 4.97 7.95 15.28
CA SER A 307 4.16 7.75 14.09
C SER A 307 4.81 6.69 13.22
N TRP A 308 4.15 5.56 13.04
CA TRP A 308 4.68 4.43 12.29
C TRP A 308 4.20 4.50 10.84
N ARG A 309 5.15 4.72 9.92
CA ARG A 309 4.96 4.71 8.45
C ARG A 309 3.96 5.73 7.88
N CYS A 310 3.39 6.60 8.70
CA CYS A 310 2.46 7.64 8.25
C CYS A 310 3.06 9.03 8.47
N TYR A 311 3.34 9.74 7.38
CA TYR A 311 3.99 11.04 7.42
C TYR A 311 3.07 12.12 8.03
N ALA A 312 1.78 12.15 7.62
CA ALA A 312 0.81 13.11 8.13
C ALA A 312 0.59 12.99 9.65
N MET A 313 0.48 11.75 10.15
CA MET A 313 0.28 11.50 11.58
C MET A 313 1.49 11.81 12.44
N ALA A 314 2.66 12.09 11.86
CA ALA A 314 3.81 12.58 12.60
C ALA A 314 3.65 14.06 13.03
N ALA A 315 2.66 14.77 12.48
CA ALA A 315 2.28 16.11 12.90
C ALA A 315 1.36 16.12 14.15
N GLU A 316 0.82 14.97 14.56
CA GLU A 316 -0.04 14.84 15.74
C GLU A 316 0.73 14.94 17.06
N GLY A 317 0.01 15.15 18.18
CA GLY A 317 0.57 15.24 19.53
C GLY A 317 0.53 16.64 20.14
N GLY A 318 0.83 16.73 21.43
CA GLY A 318 0.84 18.00 22.17
C GLY A 318 2.17 18.76 22.06
N ALA A 319 2.18 20.02 22.52
CA ALA A 319 3.37 20.87 22.51
C ALA A 319 4.56 20.29 23.33
N THR A 320 4.28 19.43 24.31
CA THR A 320 5.26 18.79 25.19
C THR A 320 5.60 17.36 24.80
N THR A 321 4.99 16.83 23.74
CA THR A 321 5.21 15.46 23.26
C THR A 321 6.44 15.40 22.37
N LEU A 322 7.36 14.47 22.64
CA LEU A 322 8.42 14.15 21.68
C LEU A 322 7.83 13.35 20.51
N LYS A 323 8.09 13.78 19.28
CA LYS A 323 7.48 13.22 18.07
C LYS A 323 8.52 12.58 17.17
N TYR A 324 8.35 11.28 16.93
CA TYR A 324 9.21 10.49 16.06
C TYR A 324 8.43 9.94 14.88
N LEU A 325 9.04 9.97 13.70
CA LEU A 325 8.54 9.25 12.52
C LEU A 325 9.37 7.99 12.32
N TRP A 326 8.75 6.82 12.38
CA TRP A 326 9.42 5.54 12.15
C TRP A 326 9.14 5.00 10.75
N LEU A 327 10.17 5.05 9.90
CA LEU A 327 10.07 4.65 8.51
C LEU A 327 10.49 3.19 8.32
N HIS A 328 9.65 2.42 7.63
CA HIS A 328 9.95 1.05 7.21
C HIS A 328 10.00 0.88 5.69
N ASP A 329 9.32 1.75 4.95
CA ASP A 329 9.25 1.72 3.49
C ASP A 329 10.35 2.53 2.82
N ARG A 330 10.46 2.40 1.50
CA ARG A 330 11.28 3.32 0.71
C ARG A 330 10.72 4.74 0.81
N VAL A 331 11.62 5.69 0.97
CA VAL A 331 11.25 7.09 1.18
C VAL A 331 11.11 7.80 -0.15
N MET A 332 9.98 8.49 -0.33
CA MET A 332 9.83 9.51 -1.36
C MET A 332 10.25 10.84 -0.76
N PRO A 333 11.33 11.50 -1.24
CA PRO A 333 11.82 12.73 -0.63
C PRO A 333 10.77 13.84 -0.51
N SER A 334 9.78 13.87 -1.40
CA SER A 334 8.64 14.79 -1.35
C SER A 334 7.75 14.65 -0.13
N HIS A 335 7.80 13.51 0.59
CA HIS A 335 6.99 13.28 1.79
C HIS A 335 7.62 13.83 3.07
N LEU A 336 8.84 14.38 2.98
CA LEU A 336 9.54 14.96 4.13
C LEU A 336 9.94 16.41 3.83
N PRO A 337 9.01 17.35 3.63
CA PRO A 337 9.36 18.75 3.48
C PRO A 337 9.85 19.33 4.81
N PRO A 338 10.60 20.45 4.79
CA PRO A 338 11.12 21.09 6.00
C PRO A 338 10.04 21.33 7.06
N SER A 339 8.85 21.79 6.65
CA SER A 339 7.74 22.08 7.57
C SER A 339 7.29 20.88 8.40
N LEU A 340 7.38 19.64 7.89
CA LEU A 340 7.11 18.44 8.67
C LEU A 340 8.33 18.07 9.52
N VAL A 341 9.52 18.04 8.91
CA VAL A 341 10.77 17.65 9.58
C VAL A 341 11.05 18.52 10.80
N ASP A 342 10.80 19.83 10.72
CA ASP A 342 11.02 20.79 11.80
C ASP A 342 10.17 20.47 13.04
N GLN A 343 9.01 19.85 12.86
CA GLN A 343 8.11 19.44 13.94
C GLN A 343 8.49 18.12 14.60
N LEU A 344 9.47 17.37 14.08
CA LEU A 344 9.89 16.07 14.60
C LEU A 344 11.12 16.20 15.50
N ASP A 345 11.21 15.38 16.53
CA ASP A 345 12.42 15.22 17.35
C ASP A 345 13.40 14.21 16.73
N GLY A 346 12.88 13.27 15.94
CA GLY A 346 13.72 12.33 15.19
C GLY A 346 12.98 11.54 14.12
N ILE A 347 13.75 11.02 13.16
CA ILE A 347 13.26 10.13 12.11
C ILE A 347 14.00 8.80 12.27
N LEU A 348 13.31 7.78 12.75
CA LEU A 348 13.86 6.44 12.92
C LEU A 348 13.92 5.75 11.55
N VAL A 349 15.13 5.39 11.11
CA VAL A 349 15.36 4.71 9.82
C VAL A 349 16.14 3.43 10.03
N LEU A 350 15.76 2.36 9.31
CA LEU A 350 16.28 1.02 9.62
C LEU A 350 17.72 0.70 9.16
N SER A 351 18.42 1.65 8.52
CA SER A 351 19.85 1.50 8.16
C SER A 351 20.46 2.81 7.66
N SER A 352 21.78 2.87 7.56
CA SER A 352 22.48 3.99 6.89
C SER A 352 22.11 4.11 5.41
N HIS A 353 21.80 2.99 4.73
CA HIS A 353 21.29 3.05 3.36
C HIS A 353 19.91 3.72 3.33
N HIS A 354 19.03 3.36 4.27
CA HIS A 354 17.72 4.00 4.39
C HIS A 354 17.85 5.51 4.67
N LYS A 355 18.75 5.91 5.58
CA LYS A 355 19.10 7.32 5.82
C LYS A 355 19.51 8.06 4.54
N SER A 356 20.32 7.42 3.67
CA SER A 356 20.77 8.05 2.42
C SER A 356 19.67 8.32 1.40
N GLN A 357 18.48 7.73 1.57
CA GLN A 357 17.31 7.99 0.72
C GLN A 357 16.53 9.24 1.15
N LEU A 358 16.80 9.77 2.35
CA LEU A 358 16.15 10.97 2.86
C LEU A 358 16.72 12.23 2.18
N PRO A 359 15.93 13.29 2.01
CA PRO A 359 16.46 14.59 1.60
C PRO A 359 17.43 15.14 2.65
N ALA A 360 18.39 15.97 2.22
CA ALA A 360 19.51 16.42 3.06
C ALA A 360 19.05 17.06 4.38
N HIS A 361 18.02 17.91 4.34
CA HIS A 361 17.48 18.57 5.54
C HIS A 361 16.80 17.59 6.51
N ALA A 362 16.35 16.42 6.06
CA ALA A 362 15.80 15.38 6.92
C ALA A 362 16.87 14.44 7.49
N GLN A 363 18.00 14.26 6.79
CA GLN A 363 19.09 13.40 7.25
C GLN A 363 19.69 13.84 8.59
N VAL A 364 19.62 15.14 8.92
CA VAL A 364 20.11 15.68 10.19
C VAL A 364 19.32 15.18 11.40
N LYS A 365 18.03 14.90 11.22
CA LYS A 365 17.16 14.30 12.25
C LYS A 365 17.07 12.78 12.16
N ALA A 366 17.75 12.17 11.20
CA ALA A 366 17.66 10.73 10.96
C ALA A 366 18.54 9.94 11.93
N ILE A 367 17.89 9.02 12.66
CA ILE A 367 18.47 8.11 13.64
C ILE A 367 18.50 6.71 13.02
N PRO A 368 19.67 6.22 12.58
CA PRO A 368 19.81 4.86 12.07
C PRO A 368 19.61 3.84 13.20
N THR A 369 18.63 2.96 13.03
CA THR A 369 18.34 1.79 13.86
C THR A 369 18.47 0.53 13.00
N SER A 370 17.84 -0.56 13.41
CA SER A 370 17.74 -1.81 12.64
C SER A 370 16.45 -2.53 13.00
N ASN A 371 16.11 -3.56 12.22
CA ASN A 371 15.26 -4.62 12.74
C ASN A 371 16.08 -5.53 13.68
N GLY A 372 15.40 -6.18 14.59
CA GLY A 372 15.98 -7.15 15.52
C GLY A 372 15.35 -8.53 15.41
N LEU A 373 15.88 -9.45 16.19
CA LEU A 373 15.39 -10.80 16.37
C LEU A 373 15.23 -11.07 17.88
N VAL A 374 14.43 -12.08 18.20
CA VAL A 374 14.29 -12.65 19.55
C VAL A 374 14.63 -14.15 19.51
N PRO A 375 15.08 -14.76 20.62
CA PRO A 375 15.54 -16.16 20.64
C PRO A 375 14.56 -17.17 20.06
N SER A 376 13.25 -16.95 20.19
CA SER A 376 12.21 -17.83 19.63
C SER A 376 12.13 -17.83 18.10
N PHE A 377 12.91 -16.99 17.40
CA PHE A 377 12.93 -16.92 15.94
C PHE A 377 13.96 -17.83 15.30
N TRP A 378 14.76 -18.53 16.10
CA TRP A 378 15.74 -19.45 15.56
C TRP A 378 15.89 -20.69 16.41
N GLU A 379 16.24 -21.77 15.74
CA GLU A 379 16.69 -23.01 16.35
C GLU A 379 17.88 -23.56 15.56
N ASP A 380 18.59 -24.52 16.13
CA ASP A 380 19.64 -25.23 15.43
C ASP A 380 19.03 -26.44 14.73
N GLY A 381 19.06 -26.43 13.40
CA GLY A 381 18.51 -27.49 12.56
C GLY A 381 19.56 -28.12 11.63
N PRO A 382 19.12 -29.05 10.77
CA PRO A 382 20.03 -29.79 9.89
C PRO A 382 20.66 -28.91 8.80
N ASN A 383 20.02 -27.78 8.46
CA ASN A 383 20.48 -26.88 7.42
C ASN A 383 20.83 -27.62 6.11
N SER A 384 19.92 -28.47 5.63
CA SER A 384 20.14 -29.42 4.54
C SER A 384 20.59 -28.74 3.25
N HIS A 385 21.68 -29.22 2.66
CA HIS A 385 22.27 -28.63 1.45
C HIS A 385 21.34 -28.64 0.22
N ASN A 386 20.30 -29.48 0.23
CA ASN A 386 19.28 -29.63 -0.82
C ASN A 386 17.91 -29.06 -0.42
N GLU A 387 17.77 -28.42 0.74
CA GLU A 387 16.55 -27.70 1.15
C GLU A 387 16.74 -26.19 0.96
N PHE A 388 15.74 -25.55 0.37
CA PHE A 388 15.75 -24.12 0.04
C PHE A 388 14.53 -23.44 0.65
N ILE A 389 14.61 -22.13 0.91
CA ILE A 389 13.46 -21.38 1.42
C ILE A 389 13.34 -20.00 0.78
N PHE A 390 12.09 -19.60 0.47
CA PHE A 390 11.72 -18.25 0.08
C PHE A 390 10.62 -17.73 1.03
N ALA A 391 11.03 -16.94 2.01
CA ALA A 391 10.15 -16.40 3.05
C ALA A 391 9.99 -14.88 2.93
N SER A 392 9.40 -14.42 1.83
CA SER A 392 9.23 -13.00 1.51
C SER A 392 7.98 -12.74 0.65
N HIS A 393 7.59 -11.47 0.52
CA HIS A 393 6.47 -11.11 -0.37
C HIS A 393 6.82 -11.48 -1.82
N PRO A 394 5.87 -11.99 -2.65
CA PRO A 394 6.14 -12.42 -4.02
C PRO A 394 6.84 -11.38 -4.91
N GLU A 395 6.52 -10.10 -4.71
CA GLU A 395 7.17 -8.98 -5.40
C GLU A 395 8.69 -8.92 -5.20
N ARG A 396 9.21 -9.55 -4.13
CA ARG A 396 10.63 -9.57 -3.75
C ARG A 396 11.44 -10.60 -4.54
N GLY A 397 11.02 -10.90 -5.77
CA GLY A 397 11.75 -11.79 -6.68
C GLY A 397 11.24 -13.23 -6.76
N LEU A 398 10.03 -13.54 -6.25
CA LEU A 398 9.50 -14.91 -6.36
C LEU A 398 9.27 -15.31 -7.82
N GLU A 399 8.80 -14.38 -8.66
CA GLU A 399 8.65 -14.64 -10.09
C GLU A 399 9.99 -15.02 -10.74
N LEU A 400 11.06 -14.29 -10.44
CA LEU A 400 12.41 -14.57 -10.94
C LEU A 400 12.95 -15.92 -10.43
N LEU A 401 12.67 -16.25 -9.17
CA LEU A 401 13.04 -17.54 -8.60
C LEU A 401 12.37 -18.70 -9.36
N LEU A 402 11.07 -18.58 -9.65
CA LEU A 402 10.30 -19.62 -10.34
C LEU A 402 10.69 -19.75 -11.80
N GLU A 403 10.99 -18.64 -12.48
CA GLU A 403 11.54 -18.66 -13.85
C GLU A 403 12.90 -19.38 -13.93
N ALA A 404 13.67 -19.37 -12.85
CA ALA A 404 14.98 -19.99 -12.75
C ALA A 404 14.94 -21.40 -12.15
N TRP A 405 13.77 -21.91 -11.77
CA TRP A 405 13.60 -23.17 -11.08
C TRP A 405 13.89 -24.34 -12.03
N PRO A 406 14.94 -25.16 -11.79
CA PRO A 406 15.29 -26.22 -12.73
C PRO A 406 14.34 -27.42 -12.59
N GLU A 407 13.93 -27.99 -13.73
CA GLU A 407 13.04 -29.16 -13.79
C GLU A 407 13.61 -30.37 -13.02
N ASP A 408 14.94 -30.54 -13.03
CA ASP A 408 15.64 -31.67 -12.41
C ASP A 408 15.69 -31.64 -10.87
N TYR A 409 15.41 -30.49 -10.22
CA TYR A 409 15.25 -30.44 -8.77
C TYR A 409 14.02 -31.22 -8.28
N GLY A 410 13.09 -31.56 -9.20
CA GLY A 410 11.97 -32.45 -8.94
C GLY A 410 12.37 -33.88 -8.54
N GLN A 411 13.62 -34.31 -8.77
CA GLN A 411 14.09 -35.67 -8.48
C GLN A 411 14.97 -35.80 -7.22
N SER A 412 15.50 -34.70 -6.69
CA SER A 412 16.50 -34.72 -5.58
C SER A 412 15.94 -34.36 -4.21
N GLY A 413 14.60 -34.34 -4.07
CA GLY A 413 13.92 -34.52 -2.80
C GLY A 413 14.24 -33.49 -1.73
N ALA A 414 13.88 -32.22 -1.94
CA ALA A 414 13.14 -31.42 -0.96
C ALA A 414 12.66 -30.08 -1.54
N PRO A 415 11.45 -29.62 -1.21
CA PRO A 415 10.82 -28.48 -1.87
C PRO A 415 11.16 -27.11 -1.24
N PRO A 416 11.20 -25.99 -2.01
CA PRO A 416 11.24 -24.67 -1.42
C PRO A 416 9.94 -24.39 -0.69
N GLU A 417 10.07 -23.97 0.56
CA GLU A 417 8.94 -23.48 1.35
C GLU A 417 8.67 -22.03 0.95
N VAL A 418 7.50 -21.77 0.37
CA VAL A 418 7.08 -20.42 -0.03
C VAL A 418 6.02 -19.90 0.94
N ALA A 419 6.41 -18.92 1.75
CA ALA A 419 5.48 -18.14 2.57
C ALA A 419 4.96 -16.94 1.77
N ARG A 420 3.65 -16.85 1.55
CA ARG A 420 3.03 -15.73 0.80
C ARG A 420 2.63 -14.62 1.75
N ARG A 421 3.40 -13.53 1.79
CA ARG A 421 2.95 -12.26 2.41
C ARG A 421 1.97 -11.55 1.48
N ARG A 422 0.95 -10.91 2.05
CA ARG A 422 -0.01 -10.06 1.32
C ARG A 422 0.50 -8.62 1.23
N LEU A 423 -0.01 -7.93 0.22
CA LEU A 423 0.51 -6.66 -0.29
C LEU A 423 0.34 -5.52 0.70
N HIS A 424 1.46 -4.83 0.97
CA HIS A 424 1.45 -3.46 1.45
C HIS A 424 1.56 -2.52 0.24
N THR A 425 0.49 -1.84 -0.13
CA THR A 425 0.61 -0.72 -1.08
C THR A 425 1.22 0.46 -0.33
N PRO A 426 2.39 0.99 -0.75
CA PRO A 426 2.80 2.32 -0.29
C PRO A 426 1.67 3.33 -0.56
N HIS A 427 1.71 4.50 0.08
CA HIS A 427 0.83 5.62 -0.26
C HIS A 427 1.10 6.02 -1.72
N LEU A 428 0.40 5.34 -2.64
CA LEU A 428 0.54 5.46 -4.08
C LEU A 428 -0.66 6.24 -4.61
N MET A 429 -0.43 7.03 -5.65
CA MET A 429 -1.47 7.74 -6.37
C MET A 429 -2.53 6.78 -6.91
N PRO A 430 -3.83 7.13 -6.98
CA PRO A 430 -4.88 6.22 -7.46
C PRO A 430 -4.62 5.61 -8.85
N HIS A 431 -3.99 6.36 -9.76
CA HIS A 431 -3.59 5.84 -11.08
C HIS A 431 -2.36 4.93 -11.01
N ASP A 432 -1.35 5.31 -10.21
CA ASP A 432 -0.18 4.45 -9.96
C ASP A 432 -0.63 3.16 -9.28
N LEU A 433 -1.53 3.26 -8.30
CA LEU A 433 -2.24 2.17 -7.67
C LEU A 433 -3.01 1.34 -8.71
N THR A 434 -3.74 1.92 -9.66
CA THR A 434 -4.47 1.14 -10.67
C THR A 434 -3.53 0.39 -11.63
N GLN A 435 -2.46 1.04 -12.11
CA GLN A 435 -1.48 0.38 -12.98
C GLN A 435 -0.65 -0.65 -12.23
N GLU A 436 -0.23 -0.33 -11.02
CA GLU A 436 0.51 -1.20 -10.11
C GLU A 436 -0.36 -2.38 -9.73
N LEU A 437 -1.61 -2.19 -9.32
CA LEU A 437 -2.58 -3.26 -9.08
C LEU A 437 -2.79 -4.14 -10.32
N LYS A 438 -2.87 -3.58 -11.54
CA LYS A 438 -2.92 -4.37 -12.78
C LYS A 438 -1.64 -5.20 -12.98
N ARG A 439 -0.46 -4.58 -12.84
CA ARG A 439 0.85 -5.25 -12.91
C ARG A 439 0.94 -6.38 -11.88
N MET A 440 0.53 -6.10 -10.66
CA MET A 440 0.55 -7.02 -9.53
C MET A 440 -0.45 -8.16 -9.69
N ARG A 441 -1.67 -7.90 -10.19
CA ARG A 441 -2.64 -8.95 -10.54
C ARG A 441 -2.11 -9.87 -11.64
N ARG A 442 -1.38 -9.32 -12.63
CA ARG A 442 -0.70 -10.14 -13.66
C ARG A 442 0.42 -10.98 -13.07
N MET A 443 1.33 -10.36 -12.33
CA MET A 443 2.43 -11.05 -11.62
C MET A 443 1.89 -12.15 -10.71
N ARG A 444 0.87 -11.86 -9.90
CA ARG A 444 0.25 -12.80 -8.99
C ARG A 444 -0.28 -14.03 -9.73
N ARG A 445 -1.05 -13.83 -10.81
CA ARG A 445 -1.55 -14.93 -11.64
C ARG A 445 -0.40 -15.77 -12.21
N ARG A 446 0.59 -15.12 -12.82
CA ARG A 446 1.77 -15.81 -13.37
C ARG A 446 2.52 -16.63 -12.32
N VAL A 447 2.72 -16.09 -11.12
CA VAL A 447 3.30 -16.80 -9.97
C VAL A 447 2.41 -17.96 -9.51
N GLU A 448 1.09 -17.78 -9.46
CA GLU A 448 0.14 -18.85 -9.12
C GLU A 448 0.20 -20.02 -10.10
N ASP A 449 0.25 -19.71 -11.40
CA ASP A 449 0.35 -20.67 -12.49
C ASP A 449 1.68 -21.44 -12.43
N MET A 450 2.82 -20.74 -12.31
CA MET A 450 4.15 -21.38 -12.21
C MET A 450 4.27 -22.28 -10.99
N LEU A 451 3.82 -21.80 -9.82
CA LEU A 451 3.86 -22.64 -8.63
C LEU A 451 2.96 -23.89 -8.75
N ALA A 452 1.99 -23.91 -9.67
CA ALA A 452 1.04 -25.01 -9.83
C ALA A 452 1.55 -26.06 -10.82
N SER A 453 2.37 -25.63 -11.79
CA SER A 453 2.97 -26.50 -12.80
C SER A 453 4.35 -27.02 -12.41
N LEU A 454 5.13 -26.29 -11.60
CA LEU A 454 6.50 -26.67 -11.25
C LEU A 454 6.52 -27.76 -10.17
N PRO A 455 7.22 -28.89 -10.40
CA PRO A 455 7.34 -29.97 -9.42
C PRO A 455 8.27 -29.58 -8.27
N GLY A 456 8.07 -30.26 -7.13
CA GLY A 456 8.98 -30.14 -6.00
C GLY A 456 8.94 -28.77 -5.32
N ILE A 457 7.80 -28.06 -5.30
CA ILE A 457 7.59 -26.81 -4.56
C ILE A 457 6.47 -26.98 -3.52
N ARG A 458 6.68 -26.51 -2.28
CA ARG A 458 5.71 -26.59 -1.20
C ARG A 458 5.28 -25.19 -0.75
N ARG A 459 3.97 -24.96 -0.72
CA ARG A 459 3.39 -23.67 -0.34
C ARG A 459 2.82 -23.74 1.06
N HIS A 460 3.14 -22.78 1.90
CA HIS A 460 2.67 -22.75 3.30
C HIS A 460 1.75 -21.56 3.60
N GLY A 461 1.63 -20.58 2.69
CA GLY A 461 0.83 -19.39 2.95
C GLY A 461 1.48 -18.48 4.00
N MET A 462 0.70 -17.81 4.85
CA MET A 462 1.22 -17.12 6.02
C MET A 462 1.33 -18.12 7.16
N VAL A 463 2.49 -18.14 7.83
CA VAL A 463 2.75 -19.05 8.96
C VAL A 463 3.29 -18.27 10.14
N ASN A 464 3.10 -18.83 11.33
CA ASN A 464 3.63 -18.28 12.57
C ASN A 464 5.14 -18.39 12.66
N GLN A 465 5.70 -17.68 13.64
CA GLN A 465 7.14 -17.52 13.77
C GLN A 465 7.85 -18.83 14.12
N THR A 466 7.18 -19.74 14.82
CA THR A 466 7.72 -21.07 15.14
C THR A 466 7.86 -21.92 13.88
N VAL A 467 6.79 -22.04 13.09
CA VAL A 467 6.84 -22.77 11.82
C VAL A 467 7.89 -22.18 10.89
N LEU A 468 7.96 -20.84 10.83
CA LEU A 468 8.95 -20.14 10.02
C LEU A 468 10.39 -20.40 10.50
N ALA A 469 10.64 -20.42 11.81
CA ALA A 469 11.94 -20.73 12.38
C ALA A 469 12.39 -22.16 12.06
N THR A 470 11.48 -23.15 12.20
CA THR A 470 11.77 -24.54 11.83
C THR A 470 12.06 -24.68 10.34
N ALA A 471 11.29 -24.02 9.48
CA ALA A 471 11.53 -24.02 8.04
C ALA A 471 12.92 -23.46 7.69
N TYR A 472 13.28 -22.33 8.32
CA TYR A 472 14.60 -21.73 8.21
C TYR A 472 15.72 -22.68 8.69
N ALA A 473 15.60 -23.23 9.90
CA ALA A 473 16.61 -24.14 10.48
C ALA A 473 16.81 -25.44 9.67
N ARG A 474 15.77 -25.89 8.96
CA ARG A 474 15.86 -27.02 8.04
C ARG A 474 16.57 -26.69 6.73
N ALA A 475 16.29 -25.53 6.16
CA ALA A 475 16.86 -25.13 4.87
C ALA A 475 18.36 -24.84 4.97
N GLY A 476 19.11 -25.23 3.94
CA GLY A 476 20.53 -24.89 3.81
C GLY A 476 20.73 -23.48 3.26
N PHE A 477 19.78 -23.00 2.44
CA PHE A 477 19.91 -21.80 1.63
C PHE A 477 18.62 -20.97 1.60
N TRP A 478 18.76 -19.66 1.81
CA TRP A 478 17.67 -18.70 1.60
C TRP A 478 17.80 -18.07 0.22
N LEU A 479 16.85 -18.38 -0.66
CA LEU A 479 16.83 -17.93 -2.04
C LEU A 479 16.19 -16.55 -2.14
N TYR A 480 16.93 -15.57 -2.65
CA TYR A 480 16.42 -14.20 -2.72
C TYR A 480 16.91 -13.42 -3.95
N PRO A 481 16.45 -13.79 -5.17
CA PRO A 481 16.82 -13.11 -6.40
C PRO A 481 16.00 -11.81 -6.58
N THR A 482 16.14 -10.86 -5.67
CA THR A 482 15.46 -9.55 -5.75
C THR A 482 16.32 -8.52 -6.50
N SER A 483 15.66 -7.59 -7.21
CA SER A 483 16.30 -6.39 -7.75
C SER A 483 16.11 -5.14 -6.86
N MET A 484 15.32 -5.27 -5.79
CA MET A 484 15.00 -4.19 -4.87
C MET A 484 16.08 -4.00 -3.81
N ALA A 485 16.41 -2.74 -3.53
CA ALA A 485 17.27 -2.39 -2.40
C ALA A 485 16.44 -2.46 -1.11
N GLU A 486 16.87 -3.29 -0.17
CA GLU A 486 16.23 -3.48 1.12
C GLU A 486 16.63 -2.38 2.11
N THR A 487 15.67 -1.91 2.91
CA THR A 487 15.93 -0.96 4.00
C THR A 487 16.54 -1.68 5.19
N SER A 488 15.94 -2.82 5.59
CA SER A 488 16.41 -3.71 6.66
C SER A 488 15.68 -5.07 6.59
N CYS A 489 16.26 -6.01 5.85
CA CYS A 489 15.60 -7.28 5.51
C CYS A 489 15.57 -8.26 6.70
N ILE A 490 14.50 -8.22 7.49
CA ILE A 490 14.35 -9.10 8.66
C ILE A 490 14.33 -10.60 8.30
N SER A 491 13.86 -10.96 7.09
CA SER A 491 13.93 -12.34 6.59
C SER A 491 15.39 -12.81 6.42
N ALA A 492 16.27 -11.96 5.88
CA ALA A 492 17.70 -12.26 5.80
C ALA A 492 18.35 -12.39 7.18
N MET A 493 17.91 -11.58 8.16
CA MET A 493 18.39 -11.68 9.55
C MET A 493 18.02 -13.03 10.17
N LYS A 494 16.76 -13.44 10.03
CA LYS A 494 16.26 -14.76 10.49
C LYS A 494 17.00 -15.91 9.80
N ALA A 495 17.22 -15.78 8.51
CA ALA A 495 17.96 -16.75 7.73
C ALA A 495 19.39 -16.95 8.26
N MET A 496 20.11 -15.85 8.47
CA MET A 496 21.46 -15.92 9.05
C MET A 496 21.47 -16.52 10.46
N ALA A 497 20.46 -16.21 11.29
CA ALA A 497 20.36 -16.70 12.67
C ALA A 497 20.04 -18.20 12.76
N ASN A 498 19.30 -18.75 11.79
CA ASN A 498 19.01 -20.18 11.65
C ASN A 498 20.07 -20.93 10.83
N GLY A 499 20.94 -20.19 10.15
CA GLY A 499 22.13 -20.68 9.50
C GLY A 499 22.03 -20.76 8.00
N GLU A 500 20.93 -20.38 7.33
CA GLU A 500 20.90 -20.50 5.88
C GLU A 500 21.88 -19.55 5.18
N ILE A 501 22.54 -20.07 4.15
CA ILE A 501 23.45 -19.30 3.33
C ILE A 501 22.62 -18.39 2.42
N LEU A 502 22.85 -17.08 2.52
CA LEU A 502 22.14 -16.08 1.73
C LEU A 502 22.59 -16.09 0.26
N THR A 503 21.63 -16.20 -0.66
CA THR A 503 21.89 -16.14 -2.11
C THR A 503 21.19 -14.91 -2.71
N TRP A 504 21.84 -13.74 -2.63
CA TRP A 504 21.25 -12.42 -2.90
C TRP A 504 21.90 -11.67 -4.08
N ALA A 505 21.08 -10.91 -4.83
CA ALA A 505 21.47 -10.00 -5.92
C ALA A 505 21.71 -8.52 -5.46
N ARG A 506 22.96 -8.03 -5.46
CA ARG A 506 23.38 -6.76 -4.81
C ARG A 506 22.83 -5.44 -5.39
N ARG A 507 22.37 -4.53 -4.51
CA ARG A 507 22.71 -3.08 -4.55
C ARG A 507 22.95 -2.55 -3.11
N ALA A 508 24.23 -2.35 -2.79
CA ALA A 508 24.81 -1.63 -1.64
C ALA A 508 24.13 -1.69 -0.24
N THR A 509 24.58 -2.61 0.61
CA THR A 509 24.83 -2.35 2.04
C THR A 509 26.27 -2.75 2.36
N ALA A 510 26.99 -1.87 3.04
CA ALA A 510 28.37 -2.12 3.48
C ALA A 510 28.33 -3.12 4.65
N GLY A 511 28.97 -4.27 4.52
CA GLY A 511 29.11 -5.18 5.65
C GLY A 511 29.73 -6.56 5.39
N SER A 512 29.51 -7.18 4.23
CA SER A 512 29.91 -8.58 4.07
C SER A 512 30.49 -8.93 2.71
N ARG A 513 31.81 -9.16 2.69
CA ARG A 513 32.54 -9.56 1.48
C ARG A 513 32.39 -11.05 1.11
N ARG A 514 31.55 -11.86 1.78
CA ARG A 514 31.60 -13.35 1.71
C ARG A 514 30.34 -14.10 1.24
N PHE A 515 29.36 -13.43 0.63
CA PHE A 515 28.13 -14.10 0.15
C PHE A 515 28.11 -14.28 -1.37
N VAL A 516 27.31 -15.21 -1.89
CA VAL A 516 27.11 -15.47 -3.33
C VAL A 516 26.62 -14.20 -4.02
N ARG A 517 27.41 -13.65 -4.96
CA ARG A 517 27.25 -12.27 -5.50
C ARG A 517 26.80 -12.24 -6.95
N HIS A 518 25.55 -12.57 -7.29
CA HIS A 518 25.09 -12.38 -8.67
C HIS A 518 23.76 -11.64 -8.72
N TYR A 519 23.77 -10.56 -9.50
CA TYR A 519 22.61 -9.74 -9.81
C TYR A 519 21.68 -10.55 -10.75
N ALA A 520 20.40 -10.23 -10.88
CA ALA A 520 19.52 -10.83 -11.88
C ALA A 520 18.65 -9.73 -12.53
N ARG A 521 19.25 -8.92 -13.41
CA ARG A 521 18.57 -7.84 -14.15
C ARG A 521 17.97 -8.33 -15.46
N ASN A 522 18.49 -9.46 -15.92
CA ASN A 522 18.20 -10.10 -17.19
C ASN A 522 18.45 -11.60 -17.01
N ARG A 523 18.11 -12.38 -18.04
CA ARG A 523 18.20 -13.84 -18.02
C ARG A 523 19.64 -14.36 -17.82
N SER A 524 20.65 -13.67 -18.37
CA SER A 524 22.06 -14.09 -18.21
C SER A 524 22.52 -14.01 -16.75
N GLU A 525 22.17 -12.92 -16.09
CA GLU A 525 22.47 -12.64 -14.70
C GLU A 525 21.72 -13.60 -13.75
N LEU A 526 20.45 -13.88 -14.05
CA LEU A 526 19.66 -14.92 -13.35
C LEU A 526 20.31 -16.31 -13.48
N ASN A 527 20.77 -16.69 -14.67
CA ASN A 527 21.45 -17.98 -14.89
C ASN A 527 22.79 -18.06 -14.13
N LYS A 528 23.52 -16.95 -13.98
CA LYS A 528 24.74 -16.91 -13.15
C LYS A 528 24.39 -17.12 -11.68
N TRP A 529 23.36 -16.43 -11.19
CA TRP A 529 22.86 -16.62 -9.82
C TRP A 529 22.47 -18.07 -9.58
N THR A 530 21.69 -18.70 -10.46
CA THR A 530 21.30 -20.12 -10.32
C THR A 530 22.51 -21.05 -10.25
N ARG A 531 23.50 -20.89 -11.14
CA ARG A 531 24.72 -21.71 -11.08
C ARG A 531 25.47 -21.56 -9.75
N SER A 532 25.58 -20.34 -9.25
CA SER A 532 26.24 -20.09 -7.97
C SER A 532 25.50 -20.68 -6.76
N VAL A 533 24.17 -20.81 -6.83
CA VAL A 533 23.38 -21.55 -5.82
C VAL A 533 23.71 -23.04 -5.86
N VAL A 534 23.74 -23.64 -7.06
CA VAL A 534 24.10 -25.06 -7.25
C VAL A 534 25.51 -25.34 -6.75
N GLU A 535 26.48 -24.52 -7.11
CA GLU A 535 27.87 -24.64 -6.66
C GLU A 535 27.98 -24.56 -5.13
N ALA A 536 27.26 -23.63 -4.50
CA ALA A 536 27.24 -23.48 -3.05
C ALA A 536 26.60 -24.69 -2.36
N SER A 537 25.49 -25.22 -2.90
CA SER A 537 24.86 -26.46 -2.42
C SER A 537 25.81 -27.66 -2.49
N MET A 538 26.53 -27.82 -3.60
CA MET A 538 27.52 -28.89 -3.76
C MET A 538 28.72 -28.74 -2.81
N ALA A 539 29.13 -27.51 -2.52
CA ALA A 539 30.17 -27.24 -1.52
C ALA A 539 29.69 -27.56 -0.09
N ASP A 540 28.44 -27.21 0.24
CA ASP A 540 27.82 -27.49 1.53
C ASP A 540 27.63 -28.99 1.77
N ARG A 541 27.29 -29.75 0.72
CA ARG A 541 27.27 -31.23 0.75
C ARG A 541 28.61 -31.84 1.17
N LYS A 542 29.73 -31.17 0.85
CA LYS A 542 31.09 -31.57 1.25
C LYS A 542 31.50 -31.00 2.62
N GLY A 543 30.59 -30.33 3.33
CA GLY A 543 30.85 -29.72 4.64
C GLY A 543 31.62 -28.40 4.59
N LEU A 544 31.85 -27.82 3.40
CA LEU A 544 32.75 -26.67 3.24
C LEU A 544 32.17 -25.36 3.80
N LEU A 545 30.86 -25.27 4.04
CA LEU A 545 30.21 -24.07 4.56
C LEU A 545 29.90 -24.11 6.07
N GLN A 546 30.26 -25.20 6.77
CA GLN A 546 29.89 -25.38 8.19
C GLN A 546 30.50 -24.31 9.11
N GLU A 547 31.77 -23.98 8.91
CA GLU A 547 32.43 -22.93 9.70
C GLU A 547 31.85 -21.54 9.39
N GLN A 548 31.51 -21.27 8.12
CA GLN A 548 30.82 -20.03 7.74
C GLN A 548 29.45 -19.96 8.43
N ARG A 549 28.69 -21.05 8.41
CA ARG A 549 27.37 -21.16 9.05
C ARG A 549 27.45 -20.89 10.55
N ARG A 550 28.40 -21.53 11.24
CA ARG A 550 28.62 -21.33 12.69
C ARG A 550 28.91 -19.86 13.03
N ARG A 551 29.81 -19.21 12.29
CA ARG A 551 30.14 -17.79 12.50
C ARG A 551 28.95 -16.87 12.20
N MET A 552 28.23 -17.13 11.12
CA MET A 552 27.07 -16.35 10.70
C MET A 552 25.94 -16.43 11.73
N LYS A 553 25.61 -17.62 12.23
CA LYS A 553 24.62 -17.81 13.31
C LYS A 553 24.99 -17.01 14.54
N GLY A 554 26.22 -17.18 15.04
CA GLY A 554 26.69 -16.46 16.24
C GLY A 554 26.64 -14.94 16.06
N TRP A 555 27.08 -14.44 14.90
CA TRP A 555 27.04 -13.01 14.59
C TRP A 555 25.61 -12.46 14.51
N ALA A 556 24.71 -13.11 13.77
CA ALA A 556 23.33 -12.63 13.57
C ALA A 556 22.52 -12.66 14.87
N ARG A 557 22.64 -13.73 15.67
CA ARG A 557 21.97 -13.88 16.97
C ARG A 557 22.44 -12.83 17.99
N HIS A 558 23.70 -12.37 17.88
CA HIS A 558 24.25 -11.35 18.76
C HIS A 558 23.94 -9.91 18.31
N ILE A 559 24.13 -9.62 17.02
CA ILE A 559 24.04 -8.25 16.49
C ILE A 559 22.59 -7.79 16.33
N TYR A 560 21.68 -8.66 15.87
CA TYR A 560 20.29 -8.29 15.62
C TYR A 560 19.42 -8.58 16.84
N SER A 561 19.62 -7.83 17.92
CA SER A 561 18.85 -7.97 19.16
C SER A 561 17.87 -6.80 19.34
N TRP A 562 16.58 -7.10 19.52
CA TRP A 562 15.58 -6.08 19.88
C TRP A 562 15.89 -5.41 21.22
N THR A 563 16.48 -6.12 22.17
CA THR A 563 16.97 -5.57 23.45
C THR A 563 18.01 -4.46 23.25
N SER A 564 18.96 -4.67 22.33
CA SER A 564 19.98 -3.65 22.01
C SER A 564 19.36 -2.45 21.29
N ILE A 565 18.42 -2.69 20.38
CA ILE A 565 17.70 -1.64 19.65
C ILE A 565 16.84 -0.81 20.62
N ALA A 566 16.17 -1.44 21.58
CA ALA A 566 15.39 -0.76 22.62
C ALA A 566 16.29 0.10 23.53
N ALA A 567 17.48 -0.38 23.88
CA ALA A 567 18.45 0.42 24.62
C ALA A 567 18.89 1.65 23.81
N GLN A 568 19.11 1.51 22.51
CA GLN A 568 19.39 2.64 21.63
C GLN A 568 18.22 3.65 21.60
N LEU A 569 16.99 3.18 21.38
CA LEU A 569 15.81 4.06 21.31
C LEU A 569 15.57 4.81 22.61
N THR A 570 15.71 4.13 23.74
CA THR A 570 15.48 4.74 25.06
C THR A 570 16.52 5.80 25.43
N SER A 571 17.68 5.84 24.76
CA SER A 571 18.62 6.96 24.91
C SER A 571 18.12 8.28 24.32
N PHE A 572 17.08 8.24 23.48
CA PHE A 572 16.41 9.42 22.91
C PHE A 572 15.07 9.73 23.60
N PHE A 573 14.62 8.87 24.50
CA PHE A 573 13.33 8.99 25.19
C PHE A 573 13.54 9.47 26.63
N PRO A 574 12.54 10.10 27.26
CA PRO A 574 12.65 10.50 28.65
C PRO A 574 12.84 9.26 29.54
N CYS A 575 13.75 9.36 30.52
CA CYS A 575 14.00 8.29 31.47
C CYS A 575 12.71 7.91 32.22
N PRO A 576 12.38 6.62 32.36
CA PRO A 576 11.24 6.19 33.15
C PRO A 576 11.53 6.49 34.64
N ALA A 577 10.50 6.90 35.38
CA ALA A 577 10.66 7.40 36.75
C ALA A 577 11.20 6.34 37.75
N GLU A 578 11.13 5.05 37.43
CA GLU A 578 11.48 3.94 38.32
C GLU A 578 12.94 3.44 38.18
N THR A 579 13.77 4.03 37.32
CA THR A 579 15.13 3.51 37.03
C THR A 579 16.22 3.93 38.02
N VAL A 580 15.87 4.51 39.17
CA VAL A 580 16.82 5.05 40.17
C VAL A 580 17.75 3.97 40.80
N GLY A 581 17.53 2.67 40.55
CA GLY A 581 18.35 1.57 41.08
C GLY A 581 19.26 0.81 40.10
N ARG A 582 19.14 1.03 38.78
CA ARG A 582 19.99 0.37 37.75
C ARG A 582 20.41 1.39 36.69
N ALA A 583 21.05 2.46 37.15
CA ALA A 583 21.66 3.43 36.26
C ALA A 583 22.89 2.82 35.59
N LEU A 584 22.82 2.61 34.28
CA LEU A 584 24.00 2.67 33.42
C LEU A 584 23.72 3.24 32.02
N HIS A 585 22.46 3.36 31.55
CA HIS A 585 22.20 3.65 30.12
C HIS A 585 21.21 4.80 29.81
N CYS A 586 20.74 5.58 30.79
CA CYS A 586 19.97 6.79 30.51
C CYS A 586 20.90 8.01 30.60
N ARG A 587 21.06 8.74 29.48
CA ARG A 587 21.75 10.02 29.43
C ARG A 587 20.78 11.16 29.67
#